data_AF-A0A5J4Q1N6-F1
#
_entry.id   AF-A0A5J4Q1N6-F1
#
_cell.length_a   1.000
_cell.length_b   1.000
_cell.length_c   1.000
_cell.angle_alpha   90.00
_cell.angle_beta   90.00
_cell.angle_gamma   90.00
#
_symmetry.space_group_name_H-M   'P 1'
#
loop_
_entity.id
_entity.type
_entity.pdbx_description
1 polymer ?
#
loop_
_entity_poly.entity_id
_entity_poly.type
_entity_poly.pdbx_seq_one_letter_code
_entity_poly.pdbx_strand_id
1 'polypeptide(L)' 'MKTEERKTGYLVQEYKQPVKRYCQTLDLRDNPELISEYRNRHSQEKIWSEIPEGIRQVGILEMEIYLLGTRLFMIV' A
#
# COMPACT_ATOMS: atom_id res chain seq x y z
N MET A 1 21.76 2.36 -9.14
CA MET A 1 21.38 2.07 -7.73
C MET A 1 22.59 1.49 -7.04
N LYS A 2 23.13 2.16 -6.00
CA LYS A 2 24.33 1.70 -5.28
C LYS A 2 23.96 0.52 -4.37
N THR A 3 24.86 -0.47 -4.29
CA THR A 3 24.61 -1.77 -3.64
C THR A 3 24.50 -1.68 -2.11
N GLU A 4 25.00 -0.61 -1.49
CA GLU A 4 25.03 -0.45 -0.02
C GLU A 4 23.67 -0.07 0.60
N GLU A 5 22.78 0.60 -0.14
CA GLU A 5 21.44 1.01 0.32
C GLU A 5 20.49 -0.18 0.58
N ARG A 6 20.88 -1.40 0.18
CA ARG A 6 20.07 -2.62 0.33
C ARG A 6 20.14 -3.28 1.71
N LYS A 7 21.02 -2.82 2.60
CA LYS A 7 21.21 -3.43 3.94
C LYS A 7 20.24 -2.91 4.99
N THR A 8 19.65 -1.74 4.77
CA THR A 8 18.67 -1.12 5.67
C THR A 8 17.34 -1.07 4.96
N GLY A 9 16.34 -1.78 5.49
CA GLY A 9 14.95 -1.63 5.04
C GLY A 9 14.43 -0.21 5.27
N TYR A 10 13.24 0.09 4.73
CA TYR A 10 12.59 1.36 5.04
C TYR A 10 12.13 1.38 6.50
N LEU A 11 12.03 2.59 7.06
CA LEU A 11 11.57 2.78 8.42
C LEU A 11 10.07 2.47 8.51
N VAL A 12 9.70 1.66 9.50
CA VAL A 12 8.31 1.37 9.85
C VAL A 12 7.97 2.04 11.17
N GLN A 13 6.69 2.34 11.39
CA GLN A 13 6.26 2.85 12.68
C GLN A 13 6.40 1.77 13.77
N GLU A 14 6.99 2.12 14.90
CA GLU A 14 7.06 1.22 16.05
C GLU A 14 5.74 1.21 16.82
N TYR A 15 5.27 0.00 17.14
CA TYR A 15 4.05 -0.21 17.91
C TYR A 15 4.38 -0.85 19.26
N LYS A 16 3.69 -0.41 20.32
CA LYS A 16 3.88 -0.91 21.71
C LYS A 16 3.39 -2.34 21.92
N GLN A 17 2.84 -2.97 20.89
CA GLN A 17 2.26 -4.30 20.92
C GLN A 17 2.73 -5.10 19.70
N PRO A 18 2.75 -6.45 19.76
CA PRO A 18 3.06 -7.26 18.60
C PRO A 18 2.12 -6.96 17.44
N VAL A 19 2.69 -6.79 16.25
CA VAL A 19 1.94 -6.56 15.00
C VAL A 19 2.22 -7.69 14.02
N LYS A 20 1.25 -7.94 13.13
CA LYS A 20 1.40 -8.86 12.01
C LYS A 20 1.50 -8.05 10.73
N ARG A 21 2.27 -8.54 9.77
CA ARG A 21 2.39 -7.96 8.43
C ARG A 21 1.88 -8.98 7.42
N TYR A 22 0.87 -8.60 6.65
CA TYR A 22 0.28 -9.38 5.58
C TYR A 22 0.72 -8.80 4.24
N CYS A 23 1.25 -9.66 3.39
CA CYS A 23 1.65 -9.30 2.03
C CYS A 23 0.73 -9.98 1.04
N GLN A 24 0.09 -9.21 0.16
CA GLN A 24 -0.86 -9.70 -0.82
C GLN A 24 -0.54 -9.16 -2.20
N THR A 25 -0.86 -9.93 -3.23
CA THR A 25 -0.78 -9.47 -4.62
C THR A 25 -2.17 -9.42 -5.24
N LEU A 26 -2.43 -8.39 -6.02
CA LEU A 26 -3.62 -8.28 -6.86
C LEU A 26 -3.19 -7.93 -8.28
N ASP A 27 -4.00 -8.30 -9.26
CA ASP A 27 -3.74 -7.97 -10.66
C ASP A 27 -4.83 -7.03 -11.19
N LEU A 28 -4.41 -5.92 -11.78
CA LEU A 28 -5.26 -5.05 -12.57
C LEU A 28 -5.39 -5.60 -13.99
N ARG A 29 -6.46 -5.20 -14.68
CA ARG A 29 -6.56 -5.40 -16.12
C ARG A 29 -5.47 -4.58 -16.81
N ASP A 30 -4.86 -5.15 -17.84
CA ASP A 30 -3.86 -4.47 -18.67
C ASP A 30 -4.53 -3.45 -19.60
N ASN A 31 -4.95 -2.33 -19.01
CA ASN A 31 -5.57 -1.22 -19.69
C ASN A 31 -5.06 0.09 -19.06
N PRO A 32 -4.41 0.97 -19.85
CA PRO A 32 -3.81 2.20 -19.33
C PRO A 32 -4.79 3.14 -18.63
N GLU A 33 -6.02 3.24 -19.12
CA GLU A 33 -7.05 4.11 -18.55
C GLU A 33 -7.47 3.63 -17.15
N LEU A 34 -7.70 2.32 -16.99
CA LEU A 34 -8.04 1.70 -15.70
C LEU A 34 -6.91 1.81 -14.69
N ILE A 35 -5.65 1.66 -15.14
CA ILE A 35 -4.47 1.82 -14.28
C ILE A 35 -4.36 3.28 -13.78
N SER A 36 -4.54 4.25 -14.68
CA SER A 36 -4.53 5.67 -14.32
C SER A 36 -5.64 6.01 -13.34
N GLU A 37 -6.86 5.51 -13.60
CA GLU A 37 -8.00 5.71 -12.72
C GLU A 37 -7.78 5.08 -11.33
N TYR A 38 -7.21 3.87 -11.29
CA TYR A 38 -6.85 3.21 -10.02
C TYR A 38 -5.91 4.08 -9.19
N ARG A 39 -4.83 4.59 -9.80
CA ARG A 39 -3.87 5.50 -9.12
C ARG A 39 -4.55 6.78 -8.65
N ASN A 40 -5.42 7.37 -9.49
CA ASN A 40 -6.15 8.58 -9.14
C ASN A 40 -7.06 8.34 -7.93
N ARG A 41 -7.85 7.26 -7.91
CA ARG A 41 -8.75 6.91 -6.80
C ARG A 41 -8.01 6.60 -5.49
N HIS A 42 -6.79 6.07 -5.55
CA HIS A 42 -5.92 5.80 -4.39
C HIS A 42 -4.97 6.95 -4.05
N SER A 43 -5.10 8.10 -4.72
CA SER A 43 -4.31 9.30 -4.38
C SER A 43 -4.84 9.94 -3.09
N GLN A 44 -3.96 10.65 -2.37
CA GLN A 44 -4.32 11.37 -1.14
C GLN A 44 -5.44 12.39 -1.35
N GLU A 45 -5.57 12.95 -2.56
CA GLU A 45 -6.58 13.96 -2.88
C GLU A 45 -7.97 13.36 -3.15
N LYS A 46 -8.04 12.09 -3.54
CA LYS A 46 -9.29 11.44 -3.98
C LYS A 46 -9.76 10.32 -3.07
N ILE A 47 -8.90 9.82 -2.19
CA ILE A 47 -9.30 8.82 -1.21
C ILE A 47 -10.40 9.39 -0.31
N TRP A 48 -11.51 8.67 -0.21
CA TRP A 48 -12.59 9.00 0.74
C TRP A 48 -12.11 8.75 2.16
N SER A 49 -12.38 9.68 3.07
CA SER A 49 -11.94 9.65 4.47
C SER A 49 -12.41 8.41 5.25
N GLU A 50 -13.56 7.88 4.87
CA GLU A 50 -14.24 6.75 5.50
C GLU A 50 -13.46 5.45 5.29
N ILE A 51 -12.67 5.35 4.22
CA ILE A 51 -11.86 4.17 3.91
C ILE A 51 -10.70 4.00 4.91
N PRO A 52 -9.78 4.98 5.08
CA PRO A 52 -8.72 4.86 6.07
C PRO A 52 -9.26 4.91 7.51
N GLU A 53 -10.41 5.53 7.76
CA GLU A 53 -11.07 5.45 9.06
C GLU A 53 -11.56 4.02 9.36
N GLY A 54 -12.33 3.41 8.46
CA GLY A 54 -12.84 2.05 8.63
C GLY A 54 -11.73 1.01 8.74
N ILE A 55 -10.65 1.15 7.96
CA ILE A 55 -9.44 0.32 8.05
C ILE A 55 -8.82 0.39 9.46
N ARG A 56 -8.68 1.60 10.01
CA ARG A 56 -8.16 1.77 11.39
C ARG A 56 -9.11 1.22 12.45
N GLN A 57 -10.42 1.36 12.27
CA GLN A 57 -11.42 0.85 13.21
C GLN A 57 -11.38 -0.67 13.35
N VAL A 58 -11.03 -1.41 12.29
CA VAL A 58 -10.87 -2.88 12.34
C VAL A 58 -9.48 -3.33 12.80
N GLY A 59 -8.62 -2.39 13.23
CA GLY A 59 -7.32 -2.69 13.82
C GLY A 59 -6.15 -2.78 12.81
N ILE A 60 -6.34 -2.36 11.56
CA ILE A 60 -5.24 -2.22 10.61
C ILE A 60 -4.53 -0.88 10.89
N LEU A 61 -3.22 -0.96 11.10
CA LEU A 61 -2.41 0.19 11.54
C LEU A 61 -1.83 0.95 10.36
N GLU A 62 -1.33 0.22 9.36
CA GLU A 62 -0.73 0.75 8.13
C GLU A 62 -1.24 -0.06 6.95
N MET A 63 -1.40 0.60 5.80
CA MET A 63 -1.69 -0.08 4.54
C MET A 63 -0.96 0.64 3.42
N GLU A 64 -0.16 -0.11 2.68
CA GLU A 64 0.64 0.38 1.57
C GLU A 64 0.28 -0.41 0.31
N ILE A 65 0.21 0.26 -0.84
CA ILE A 65 -0.02 -0.38 -2.13
C ILE A 65 1.06 0.07 -3.11
N TYR A 66 1.81 -0.88 -3.62
CA TYR A 66 2.82 -0.69 -4.66
C TYR A 66 2.28 -1.24 -5.97
N LEU A 67 2.44 -0.51 -7.07
CA LEU A 67 2.00 -0.93 -8.39
C LEU A 67 3.20 -1.07 -9.34
N LEU A 68 3.40 -2.26 -9.90
CA LEU A 68 4.39 -2.56 -10.94
C LEU A 68 3.68 -3.07 -12.19
N GLY A 69 3.60 -2.25 -13.23
CA GLY A 69 2.82 -2.55 -14.42
C GLY A 69 1.34 -2.72 -14.05
N THR A 70 0.84 -3.94 -14.15
CA THR A 70 -0.54 -4.33 -13.76
C THR A 70 -0.62 -5.01 -12.39
N ARG A 71 0.52 -5.36 -11.77
CA ARG A 71 0.54 -6.09 -10.50
C ARG A 71 0.65 -5.14 -9.32
N LEU A 72 -0.31 -5.26 -8.42
CA LEU A 72 -0.32 -4.61 -7.12
C LEU A 72 0.35 -5.52 -6.09
N PHE A 73 1.13 -4.92 -5.21
CA PHE A 73 1.63 -5.53 -4.00
C PHE A 73 1.15 -4.70 -2.81
N MET A 74 0.25 -5.28 -2.02
CA MET A 74 -0.35 -4.65 -0.86
C MET A 74 0.31 -5.18 0.40
N ILE A 75 0.62 -4.27 1.32
CA ILE A 75 1.18 -4.60 2.63
C ILE A 75 0.29 -4.00 3.70
N VAL A 76 -0.16 -4.84 4.65
CA VAL A 76 -1.13 -4.52 5.71
C VAL A 76 -0.61 -4.97 7.07
#